data_AF-A0A0L0FF30-F1
#
_entry.id   AF-A0A0L0FF30-F1
#
_cell.length_a   1.000
_cell.length_b   1.000
_cell.length_c   1.000
_cell.angle_alpha   90.00
_cell.angle_beta   90.00
_cell.angle_gamma   90.00
#
_symmetry.space_group_name_H-M   'P 1'
#
loop_
_entity.id
_entity.type
_entity.pdbx_description
1 polymer ?
#
loop_
_entity_poly.entity_id
_entity_poly.type
_entity_poly.pdbx_seq_one_letter_code
_entity_poly.pdbx_strand_id
1 'polypeptide(L)' 'VQNAADKVGFPMIVKPKAGAASLGVYRADSVQELATHVASILETLRTTDDLSYNPGVFGALVMCEQFIQPHPDIQHYSAE' A
#
# COMPACT_ATOMS: atom_id res chain seq x y z
N VAL A 1 -1.37 -4.71 -12.22
CA VAL A 1 -0.92 -3.30 -12.32
C VAL A 1 -1.94 -2.46 -13.10
N GLN A 2 -2.08 -2.58 -14.42
CA GLN A 2 -2.96 -1.70 -15.21
C GLN A 2 -4.42 -1.65 -14.71
N ASN A 3 -5.05 -2.81 -14.50
CA ASN A 3 -6.43 -2.88 -13.97
C ASN A 3 -6.61 -2.19 -12.59
N ALA A 4 -5.57 -2.10 -11.76
CA ALA A 4 -5.63 -1.37 -10.49
C ALA A 4 -5.50 0.14 -10.72
N ALA A 5 -4.59 0.55 -11.62
CA ALA A 5 -4.45 1.94 -12.03
C ALA A 5 -5.75 2.51 -12.61
N ASP A 6 -6.41 1.74 -13.48
CA ASP A 6 -7.67 2.16 -14.12
C ASP A 6 -8.83 2.28 -13.13
N LYS A 7 -8.83 1.48 -12.06
CA LYS A 7 -9.94 1.43 -11.08
C LYS A 7 -9.79 2.39 -9.91
N VAL A 8 -8.56 2.57 -9.41
CA VAL A 8 -8.29 3.39 -8.22
C VAL A 8 -7.89 4.81 -8.60
N GLY A 9 -7.17 4.99 -9.70
CA GLY A 9 -6.59 6.29 -10.08
C GLY A 9 -5.41 6.70 -9.20
N PHE A 10 -4.66 7.71 -9.65
CA PHE A 10 -3.50 8.25 -8.93
C PHE A 10 -3.84 9.61 -8.27
N PRO A 11 -3.22 9.96 -7.12
CA PRO A 11 -2.30 9.13 -6.33
C PRO A 11 -3.02 8.00 -5.58
N MET A 12 -2.32 6.88 -5.38
CA MET A 12 -2.84 5.73 -4.63
C MET A 12 -1.83 5.23 -3.59
N ILE A 13 -2.35 4.55 -2.59
CA ILE A 13 -1.55 3.74 -1.66
C ILE A 13 -1.47 2.30 -2.18
N VAL A 14 -0.27 1.74 -2.13
CA VAL A 14 0.04 0.34 -2.43
C VAL A 14 0.60 -0.29 -1.16
N LYS A 15 0.03 -1.40 -0.70
CA LYS A 15 0.48 -2.04 0.55
C LYS A 15 0.25 -3.55 0.57
N PRO A 16 1.05 -4.31 1.35
CA PRO A 16 0.70 -5.66 1.74
C PRO A 16 -0.72 -5.72 2.31
N LYS A 17 -1.44 -6.79 2.00
CA LYS A 17 -2.77 -7.03 2.59
C LYS A 17 -2.68 -7.43 4.06
N ALA A 18 -1.59 -8.10 4.43
CA ALA A 18 -1.25 -8.53 5.78
C ALA A 18 -0.03 -7.74 6.28
N GLY A 19 0.14 -7.64 7.60
CA GLY A 19 1.24 -6.90 8.22
C GLY A 19 0.77 -5.74 9.12
N ALA A 20 1.72 -5.07 9.76
CA ALA A 20 1.48 -3.99 10.71
C ALA A 20 2.59 -2.91 10.61
N ALA A 21 2.43 -1.81 11.34
CA ALA A 21 3.43 -0.75 11.48
C ALA A 21 3.87 -0.06 10.16
N SER A 22 2.99 -0.04 9.16
CA SER A 22 3.23 0.62 7.86
C SER A 22 4.39 0.06 7.03
N LEU A 23 4.91 -1.12 7.38
CA LEU A 23 5.94 -1.78 6.58
C LEU A 23 5.38 -2.20 5.21
N GLY A 24 6.10 -1.84 4.15
CA GLY A 24 5.67 -2.10 2.77
C GLY A 24 4.54 -1.20 2.26
N VAL A 25 4.18 -0.13 2.98
CA VAL A 25 3.19 0.85 2.51
C VAL A 25 3.89 1.93 1.68
N TYR A 26 3.46 2.11 0.43
CA TYR A 26 3.99 3.10 -0.50
C TYR A 26 2.88 3.95 -1.09
N ARG A 27 3.20 5.19 -1.46
CA ARG A 27 2.38 6.02 -2.36
C ARG A 27 2.92 5.84 -3.77
N ALA A 28 2.02 5.63 -4.73
CA ALA A 28 2.34 5.64 -6.15
C ALA A 28 1.61 6.81 -6.82
N ASP A 29 2.33 7.59 -7.61
CA ASP A 29 1.83 8.70 -8.41
C ASP A 29 1.80 8.36 -9.91
N SER A 30 2.31 7.19 -10.30
CA SER A 30 2.30 6.70 -11.68
C SER A 30 2.17 5.18 -11.78
N VAL A 31 1.88 4.69 -12.99
CA VAL A 31 1.83 3.25 -13.29
C VAL A 31 3.18 2.57 -13.09
N GLN A 32 4.27 3.26 -13.42
CA GLN A 32 5.64 2.78 -13.26
C GLN A 32 6.02 2.61 -11.79
N GLU A 33 5.68 3.60 -10.96
CA GLU A 33 5.85 3.49 -9.50
C GLU A 33 5.00 2.38 -8.91
N LEU A 34 3.72 2.28 -9.32
CA LEU A 34 2.85 1.17 -8.92
C LEU A 34 3.47 -0.20 -9.23
N ALA A 35 3.99 -0.38 -10.45
CA ALA A 35 4.66 -1.62 -10.83
C ALA A 35 5.88 -1.92 -9.96
N THR A 36 6.68 -0.88 -9.67
CA THR A 36 7.89 -0.97 -8.85
C THR A 36 7.56 -1.38 -7.42
N HIS A 37 6.60 -0.70 -6.78
CA HIS A 37 6.20 -0.99 -5.41
C HIS A 37 5.55 -2.36 -5.25
N VAL A 38 4.72 -2.78 -6.21
CA VAL A 38 4.15 -4.15 -6.22
C VAL A 38 5.26 -5.19 -6.27
N ALA A 39 6.27 -5.01 -7.14
CA ALA A 39 7.39 -5.93 -7.22
C ALA A 39 8.19 -5.99 -5.91
N SER A 40 8.50 -4.83 -5.32
CA SER A 40 9.21 -4.77 -4.03
C SER A 40 8.45 -5.47 -2.92
N ILE A 41 7.14 -5.23 -2.79
CA ILE A 41 6.31 -5.89 -1.76
C ILE A 41 6.31 -7.41 -1.94
N LEU A 42 6.12 -7.89 -3.18
CA LEU A 42 6.10 -9.32 -3.46
C LEU A 42 7.45 -10.00 -3.16
N GLU A 43 8.55 -9.29 -3.39
CA GLU A 43 9.89 -9.79 -3.04
C GLU A 43 10.09 -9.83 -1.52
N THR A 44 9.68 -8.79 -0.80
CA THR A 44 9.72 -8.78 0.68
C THR A 44 8.87 -9.89 1.28
N LEU A 45 7.66 -10.12 0.76
CA LEU A 45 6.77 -11.20 1.22
C LEU A 45 7.34 -12.60 0.96
N ARG A 46 8.26 -12.75 0.00
CA ARG A 46 8.95 -14.01 -0.26
C ARG A 46 10.13 -14.27 0.66
N THR A 47 10.74 -13.21 1.17
CA THR A 47 12.04 -13.27 1.85
C THR A 47 11.93 -13.00 3.35
N THR A 48 10.79 -12.50 3.83
CA THR A 48 10.57 -12.11 5.23
C THR A 48 9.20 -12.56 5.71
N ASP A 49 9.16 -13.25 6.86
CA ASP A 49 7.91 -13.71 7.48
C ASP A 49 7.12 -12.57 8.14
N ASP A 50 7.76 -11.43 8.43
CA ASP A 50 7.19 -10.29 9.18
C ASP A 50 5.94 -9.66 8.54
N LEU A 51 5.77 -9.81 7.23
CA LEU A 51 4.63 -9.29 6.47
C LEU A 51 3.69 -10.41 5.97
N SER A 52 4.05 -11.66 6.20
CA SER A 52 3.42 -12.83 5.59
C SER A 52 2.22 -13.35 6.36
N TYR A 53 2.10 -13.03 7.65
CA TYR A 53 1.10 -13.64 8.52
C TYR A 53 0.14 -12.63 9.15
N ASN A 54 -1.11 -12.66 8.68
CA ASN A 54 -2.25 -12.07 9.38
C ASN A 54 -3.43 -13.06 9.32
N PRO A 55 -3.84 -13.66 10.47
CA PRO A 55 -4.94 -14.61 10.51
C PRO A 55 -6.22 -14.02 9.90
N GLY A 56 -6.87 -14.77 9.00
CA GLY A 56 -8.11 -14.33 8.34
C GLY A 56 -7.91 -13.47 7.09
N VAL A 57 -6.67 -13.17 6.69
CA VAL A 57 -6.37 -12.50 5.42
C VAL A 57 -6.21 -13.54 4.31
N PHE A 58 -7.18 -13.62 3.40
CA PHE A 58 -7.17 -14.52 2.24
C PHE A 58 -7.17 -13.75 0.92
N GLY A 59 -6.63 -14.33 -0.16
CA GLY A 59 -6.67 -13.77 -1.51
C GLY A 59 -5.43 -12.94 -1.88
N ALA A 60 -5.61 -11.85 -2.62
CA ALA A 60 -4.51 -11.06 -3.17
C ALA A 60 -3.55 -10.54 -2.07
N LEU A 61 -2.24 -10.69 -2.29
CA LEU A 61 -1.18 -10.34 -1.34
C LEU A 61 -0.92 -8.83 -1.23
N VAL A 62 -1.27 -8.08 -2.27
CA VAL A 62 -1.07 -6.62 -2.37
C VAL A 62 -2.43 -5.97 -2.60
N MET A 63 -2.64 -4.84 -1.93
CA MET A 63 -3.84 -4.03 -2.04
C MET A 63 -3.49 -2.63 -2.54
N CYS A 64 -4.42 -2.03 -3.29
CA CYS A 64 -4.33 -0.67 -3.79
C CYS A 64 -5.56 0.11 -3.31
N GLU A 65 -5.35 1.29 -2.73
CA GLU A 65 -6.39 2.13 -2.15
C GLU A 65 -6.20 3.58 -2.58
N GLN A 66 -7.29 4.35 -2.66
CA GLN A 66 -7.19 5.77 -2.96
C GLN A 66 -6.39 6.50 -1.87
N PHE A 67 -5.47 7.36 -2.28
CA PHE A 67 -4.77 8.23 -1.32
C PHE A 67 -5.73 9.32 -0.83
N ILE A 68 -5.98 9.36 0.47
CA ILE A 68 -6.81 10.39 1.10
C ILE A 68 -5.92 11.61 1.34
N GLN A 69 -6.23 12.70 0.63
CA GLN A 69 -5.55 13.98 0.84
C GLN A 69 -5.91 14.55 2.21
N PRO A 70 -4.94 15.11 2.96
CA PRO A 70 -5.24 15.87 4.18
C PRO A 70 -6.24 16.99 3.88
N HIS A 71 -7.29 17.08 4.68
CA HIS A 71 -8.21 18.21 4.58
C HIS A 71 -7.49 19.47 5.09
N PRO A 72 -7.52 20.60 4.35
CA PRO A 72 -6.76 21.81 4.70
C PRO A 72 -7.08 22.36 6.09
N ASP A 73 -8.30 22.10 6.58
CA ASP A 73 -8.79 22.61 7.87
C ASP A 73 -8.54 21.66 9.06
N ILE A 74 -7.97 20.46 8.85
CA ILE A 74 -7.62 19.56 9.95
C ILE A 74 -6.20 19.91 10.42
N GLN A 75 -6.13 20.67 11.52
CA GLN A 75 -4.87 20.94 12.21
C GLN A 75 -4.28 19.64 12.74
N HIS A 76 -3.00 19.41 12.45
CA HIS A 76 -2.25 18.28 13.00
C HIS A 76 -2.24 18.39 14.53
N TYR A 77 -2.89 17.44 15.21
CA TYR A 77 -2.59 17.20 16.60
C TYR A 77 -1.16 16.67 16.67
N SER A 78 -0.25 17.48 17.20
CA SER A 78 1.07 17.01 17.62
C SER A 78 0.85 15.95 18.68
N ALA A 79 1.19 14.70 18.39
CA ALA A 79 1.37 13.70 19.42
C ALA A 79 2.67 14.06 20.15
N GLU A 80 2.53 14.60 21.36
CA GLU A 80 3.62 14.72 22.34
C GLU A 80 4.11 13.33 22.79
#